data_AF-A0A2T0FPI5-F1
#
_entry.id   AF-A0A2T0FPI5-F1
#
_cell.length_a   1.000
_cell.length_b   1.000
_cell.length_c   1.000
_cell.angle_alpha   90.00
_cell.angle_beta   90.00
_cell.angle_gamma   90.00
#
_symmetry.space_group_name_H-M   'P 1'
#
loop_
_entity.id
_entity.type
_entity.pdbx_description
1 polymer ?
#
loop_
_entity_poly.entity_id
_entity_poly.type
_entity_poly.pdbx_seq_one_letter_code
_entity_poly.pdbx_strand_id
1 'polypeptide(L)'
;MIDYHLASAINKTFAEIMELRPLELPRTPKNVSVYQSTVQPFQPMKGFSGVFGGHVLAQVVVAGSMTTDIKQVCHSLHGYFLERGNPLIPFIFTVEKLRDGGRFANREIRVYQCDEDKLADFSYDKKDMIFFSLLSFKSAEKDSLCYNAPYPEKYARPDHEIITMEPANDFDAPVILDFAREFGIESQWHTIDCRKMDTTESNKEIPILSDRRIIHYFRSPFRLPNQINIHVALLLYISDRNSLFTLINIQDDPYLHIEKIASIDHQFVLHRLDAMVDDDYIMMETWSDAAGDGRGLYNGRMFDSKKRLIASFAQDGVVRGISIILGLLQALISPCPRGTHCFVIMSEKSGRVRKVVSDASKLPESSDPKEILKQVEFYFSDENLPKDKFLFQTAEKNDGWVPIDTIHKFSRMRRFQPLEAVVAALKQSEKLLEVSEDDKNVRRRIPLQEPKPEIKKDAFNRTIYAKGFGDETETTQFDLETFFEQFGPTKQVRLRRTDDGSFKSSVFVEFANAEDVKKFLELDPKPQYNGQELLTMSKVAYVEMKAAEHGFTANANGKRRKFNAFKNKNARGPHGTKRRNDRNEENEAKRGKTESEGSSEPSEKQAAEPVEPTTETPASE
;
A
#
# COMPACT_ATOMS: atom_id res chain seq x y z
N MET A 1 -19.69 -34.48 2.55
CA MET A 1 -20.56 -33.38 2.10
C MET A 1 -19.68 -32.16 1.93
N ILE A 2 -19.54 -31.63 0.72
CA ILE A 2 -18.95 -30.30 0.52
C ILE A 2 -19.89 -29.34 1.25
N ASP A 3 -19.36 -28.48 2.11
CA ASP A 3 -20.16 -27.46 2.79
C ASP A 3 -20.89 -26.67 1.71
N TYR A 4 -22.21 -26.88 1.60
CA TYR A 4 -23.04 -26.37 0.52
C TYR A 4 -22.95 -24.84 0.44
N HIS A 5 -22.67 -24.19 1.58
CA HIS A 5 -22.40 -22.77 1.66
C HIS A 5 -21.08 -22.38 0.99
N LEU A 6 -20.00 -23.15 1.18
CA LEU A 6 -18.70 -22.89 0.55
C LEU A 6 -18.78 -23.01 -0.97
N ALA A 7 -19.45 -24.05 -1.50
CA ALA A 7 -19.61 -24.24 -2.93
C ALA A 7 -20.49 -23.16 -3.59
N SER A 8 -21.48 -22.64 -2.88
CA SER A 8 -22.39 -21.59 -3.40
C SER A 8 -21.76 -20.19 -3.47
N ALA A 9 -20.71 -19.93 -2.68
CA ALA A 9 -20.03 -18.63 -2.61
C ALA A 9 -18.81 -18.51 -3.55
N ILE A 10 -18.33 -19.64 -4.09
CA ILE A 10 -17.13 -19.69 -4.94
C ILE A 10 -17.53 -19.45 -6.41
N ASN A 11 -17.15 -18.29 -6.96
CA ASN A 11 -17.42 -17.96 -8.36
C ASN A 11 -16.48 -18.67 -9.36
N LYS A 12 -15.33 -19.18 -8.91
CA LYS A 12 -14.33 -19.90 -9.72
C LYS A 12 -13.57 -20.91 -8.87
N THR A 13 -13.32 -22.10 -9.39
CA THR A 13 -12.46 -23.13 -8.77
C THR A 13 -10.99 -22.70 -8.74
N PHE A 14 -10.17 -23.41 -7.95
CA PHE A 14 -8.73 -23.17 -7.93
C PHE A 14 -8.08 -23.37 -9.32
N ALA A 15 -8.49 -24.40 -10.05
CA ALA A 15 -7.97 -24.66 -11.39
C ALA A 15 -8.27 -23.50 -12.35
N GLU A 16 -9.48 -22.96 -12.32
CA GLU A 16 -9.89 -21.83 -13.19
C GLU A 16 -9.12 -20.54 -12.89
N ILE A 17 -8.80 -20.26 -11.63
CA ILE A 17 -7.97 -19.08 -11.29
C ILE A 17 -6.48 -19.28 -11.65
N MET A 18 -6.05 -20.51 -11.89
CA MET A 18 -4.68 -20.83 -12.31
C MET A 18 -4.50 -20.83 -13.83
N GLU A 19 -5.58 -20.64 -14.60
CA GLU A 19 -5.50 -20.64 -16.06
C GLU A 19 -4.65 -19.49 -16.61
N LEU A 20 -3.76 -19.84 -17.54
CA LEU A 20 -2.91 -18.92 -18.26
C LEU A 20 -3.13 -19.09 -19.76
N ARG A 21 -3.14 -17.97 -20.50
CA ARG A 21 -3.15 -17.96 -21.96
C ARG A 21 -1.76 -17.60 -22.49
N PRO A 22 -1.28 -18.22 -23.58
CA PRO A 22 -0.12 -17.71 -24.30
C PRO A 22 -0.37 -16.26 -24.74
N LEU A 23 0.68 -15.43 -24.69
CA LEU A 23 0.61 -14.04 -25.12
C LEU A 23 1.80 -13.72 -26.01
N GLU A 24 1.55 -13.18 -27.20
CA GLU A 24 2.61 -12.68 -28.08
C GLU A 24 2.91 -11.23 -27.75
N LEU A 25 4.18 -10.94 -27.42
CA LEU A 25 4.65 -9.59 -27.13
C LEU A 25 5.77 -9.16 -28.10
N PRO A 26 5.85 -7.87 -28.43
CA PRO A 26 6.91 -7.35 -29.29
C PRO A 26 8.28 -7.61 -28.65
N ARG A 27 9.27 -7.94 -29.47
CA ARG A 27 10.68 -8.13 -29.04
C ARG A 27 10.88 -9.23 -27.99
N THR A 28 9.97 -10.21 -27.90
CA THR A 28 10.15 -11.39 -27.04
C THR A 28 11.44 -12.14 -27.41
N PRO A 29 12.38 -12.38 -26.47
CA PRO A 29 13.58 -13.16 -26.74
C PRO A 29 13.26 -14.60 -27.19
N LYS A 30 14.09 -15.18 -28.06
CA LYS A 30 13.82 -16.50 -28.67
C LYS A 30 13.66 -17.66 -27.67
N ASN A 31 14.31 -17.58 -26.51
CA ASN A 31 14.28 -18.61 -25.45
C ASN A 31 13.27 -18.30 -24.34
N VAL A 32 12.41 -17.31 -24.53
CA VAL A 32 11.42 -16.86 -23.56
C VAL A 32 10.01 -17.17 -24.05
N SER A 33 9.24 -17.88 -23.24
CA SER A 33 7.81 -18.07 -23.44
C SER A 33 7.04 -17.04 -22.63
N VAL A 34 5.94 -16.51 -23.16
CA VAL A 34 5.15 -15.48 -22.48
C VAL A 34 3.71 -15.95 -22.31
N TYR A 35 3.21 -15.79 -21.09
CA TYR A 35 1.85 -16.15 -20.71
C TYR A 35 1.19 -14.99 -19.98
N GLN A 36 -0.15 -14.93 -20.01
CA GLN A 36 -0.93 -13.97 -19.26
C GLN A 36 -1.98 -14.71 -18.43
N SER A 37 -2.20 -14.24 -17.20
CA SER A 37 -3.32 -14.71 -16.39
C SER A 37 -4.65 -14.40 -17.08
N THR A 38 -5.56 -15.37 -17.09
CA THR A 38 -6.94 -15.17 -17.59
C THR A 38 -7.84 -14.50 -16.57
N VAL A 39 -7.36 -14.37 -15.32
CA VAL A 39 -8.10 -13.78 -14.21
C VAL A 39 -7.37 -12.56 -13.66
N GLN A 40 -8.12 -11.70 -12.97
CA GLN A 40 -7.52 -10.62 -12.21
C GLN A 40 -6.82 -11.18 -10.96
N PRO A 41 -5.72 -10.55 -10.51
CA PRO A 41 -5.06 -10.96 -9.28
C PRO A 41 -6.04 -10.98 -8.11
N PHE A 42 -5.95 -12.03 -7.30
CA PHE A 42 -6.82 -12.20 -6.14
C PHE A 42 -6.51 -11.13 -5.08
N GLN A 43 -7.56 -10.52 -4.55
CA GLN A 43 -7.50 -9.48 -3.54
C GLN A 43 -8.33 -9.93 -2.32
N PRO A 44 -7.68 -10.35 -1.22
CA PRO A 44 -8.39 -11.01 -0.12
C PRO A 44 -9.43 -10.11 0.59
N MET A 45 -9.27 -8.78 0.53
CA MET A 45 -10.21 -7.82 1.12
C MET A 45 -10.43 -6.63 0.19
N LYS A 46 -11.70 -6.38 -0.18
CA LYS A 46 -12.05 -5.27 -1.07
C LYS A 46 -11.71 -3.93 -0.40
N GLY A 47 -11.07 -3.04 -1.15
CA GLY A 47 -10.66 -1.71 -0.65
C GLY A 47 -9.27 -1.65 -0.01
N PHE A 48 -8.66 -2.79 0.35
CA PHE A 48 -7.25 -2.86 0.75
C PHE A 48 -6.34 -2.92 -0.47
N SER A 49 -5.34 -2.06 -0.57
CA SER A 49 -4.44 -2.08 -1.72
C SER A 49 -3.52 -3.33 -1.70
N GLY A 50 -3.16 -3.86 -2.87
CA GLY A 50 -2.24 -5.01 -3.03
C GLY A 50 -2.93 -6.26 -3.59
N VAL A 51 -2.11 -7.20 -4.04
CA VAL A 51 -2.51 -8.52 -4.56
C VAL A 51 -2.03 -9.60 -3.62
N PHE A 52 -2.71 -10.73 -3.56
CA PHE A 52 -2.28 -11.87 -2.76
C PHE A 52 -1.02 -12.53 -3.34
N GLY A 53 0.05 -12.64 -2.55
CA GLY A 53 1.33 -13.20 -2.96
C GLY A 53 1.24 -14.67 -3.36
N GLY A 54 0.47 -15.47 -2.63
CA GLY A 54 0.20 -16.87 -2.96
C GLY A 54 -0.39 -17.08 -4.35
N HIS A 55 -1.16 -16.13 -4.89
CA HIS A 55 -1.68 -16.23 -6.26
C HIS A 55 -0.56 -16.16 -7.29
N VAL A 56 0.36 -15.19 -7.18
CA VAL A 56 1.48 -15.10 -8.12
C VAL A 56 2.44 -16.29 -7.95
N LEU A 57 2.70 -16.74 -6.72
CA LEU A 57 3.51 -17.93 -6.42
C LEU A 57 2.96 -19.20 -7.07
N ALA A 58 1.63 -19.37 -7.04
CA ALA A 58 0.97 -20.52 -7.66
C ALA A 58 1.05 -20.46 -9.19
N GLN A 59 0.75 -19.30 -9.80
CA GLN A 59 0.76 -19.16 -11.25
C GLN A 59 2.17 -19.21 -11.86
N VAL A 60 3.24 -18.83 -11.15
CA VAL A 60 4.60 -19.02 -11.69
C VAL A 60 4.95 -20.50 -11.88
N VAL A 61 4.45 -21.40 -11.02
CA VAL A 61 4.63 -22.85 -11.20
C VAL A 61 3.85 -23.36 -12.39
N VAL A 62 2.61 -22.90 -12.57
CA VAL A 62 1.80 -23.24 -13.74
C VAL A 62 2.53 -22.79 -15.02
N ALA A 63 2.95 -21.53 -15.10
CA ALA A 63 3.68 -20.98 -16.24
C ALA A 63 4.98 -21.76 -16.52
N GLY A 64 5.77 -22.05 -15.48
CA GLY A 64 6.99 -22.84 -15.60
C GLY A 64 6.71 -24.25 -16.13
N SER A 65 5.67 -24.91 -15.61
CA SER A 65 5.31 -26.28 -15.98
C SER A 65 4.86 -26.41 -17.44
N MET A 66 4.28 -25.36 -18.03
CA MET A 66 3.91 -25.31 -19.46
C MET A 66 5.14 -25.36 -20.38
N THR A 67 6.35 -25.20 -19.85
CA THR A 67 7.60 -25.19 -20.61
C THR A 67 8.51 -26.39 -20.31
N THR A 68 8.07 -27.33 -19.48
CA THR A 68 8.80 -28.55 -19.05
C THR A 68 8.10 -29.82 -19.53
N ASP A 69 8.74 -30.98 -19.38
CA ASP A 69 8.08 -32.27 -19.62
C ASP A 69 6.98 -32.52 -18.57
N ILE A 70 5.87 -33.14 -18.97
CA ILE A 70 4.72 -33.40 -18.09
C ILE A 70 5.05 -34.27 -16.87
N LYS A 71 6.12 -35.07 -16.93
CA LYS A 71 6.63 -35.89 -15.82
C LYS A 71 7.51 -35.10 -14.85
N GLN A 72 7.92 -33.89 -15.21
CA GLN A 72 8.73 -33.03 -14.37
C GLN A 72 7.84 -32.21 -13.43
N VAL A 73 8.05 -32.42 -12.13
CA VAL A 73 7.31 -31.79 -11.05
C VAL A 73 8.15 -30.67 -10.47
N CYS A 74 7.56 -29.50 -10.27
CA CYS A 74 8.20 -28.39 -9.56
C CYS A 74 8.52 -28.87 -8.14
N HIS A 75 9.79 -28.90 -7.77
CA HIS A 75 10.23 -29.36 -6.46
C HIS A 75 10.87 -28.27 -5.61
N SER A 76 11.27 -27.14 -6.21
CA SER A 76 11.74 -26.00 -5.45
C SER A 76 11.44 -24.68 -6.13
N LEU A 77 11.16 -23.67 -5.31
CA LEU A 77 10.93 -22.29 -5.71
C LEU A 77 11.74 -21.37 -4.79
N HIS A 78 12.41 -20.39 -5.39
CA HIS A 78 12.89 -19.19 -4.71
C HIS A 78 12.33 -17.98 -5.45
N GLY A 79 11.73 -17.03 -4.75
CA GLY A 79 11.17 -15.84 -5.40
C GLY A 79 11.20 -14.60 -4.53
N TYR A 80 11.20 -13.43 -5.17
CA TYR A 80 11.26 -12.12 -4.55
C TYR A 80 10.10 -11.26 -5.02
N PHE A 81 9.40 -10.65 -4.05
CA PHE A 81 8.38 -9.63 -4.29
C PHE A 81 9.05 -8.27 -4.38
N LEU A 82 9.01 -7.67 -5.57
CA LEU A 82 9.76 -6.45 -5.87
C LEU A 82 8.90 -5.20 -5.71
N GLU A 83 7.66 -5.28 -6.18
CA GLU A 83 6.72 -4.17 -6.17
C GLU A 83 5.32 -4.63 -5.76
N ARG A 84 4.51 -3.69 -5.28
CA ARG A 84 3.12 -3.98 -4.93
C ARG A 84 2.30 -4.20 -6.20
N GLY A 85 1.69 -5.37 -6.34
CA GLY A 85 0.79 -5.63 -7.46
C GLY A 85 -0.50 -4.79 -7.43
N ASN A 86 -1.04 -4.54 -8.62
CA ASN A 86 -2.32 -3.91 -8.87
C ASN A 86 -3.40 -4.97 -9.14
N PRO A 87 -4.48 -5.06 -8.34
CA PRO A 87 -5.51 -6.09 -8.50
C PRO A 87 -6.41 -5.91 -9.74
N LEU A 88 -6.26 -4.82 -10.48
CA LEU A 88 -7.03 -4.54 -11.70
C LEU A 88 -6.28 -4.87 -12.99
N ILE A 89 -5.00 -5.28 -12.89
CA ILE A 89 -4.15 -5.58 -14.04
C ILE A 89 -3.74 -7.06 -13.96
N PRO A 90 -4.04 -7.90 -14.97
CA PRO A 90 -3.60 -9.29 -14.98
C PRO A 90 -2.08 -9.44 -14.95
N PHE A 91 -1.61 -10.57 -14.43
CA PHE A 91 -0.19 -10.90 -14.46
C PHE A 91 0.27 -11.34 -15.85
N ILE A 92 1.46 -10.90 -16.24
CA ILE A 92 2.17 -11.35 -17.44
C ILE A 92 3.44 -12.06 -17.00
N PHE A 93 3.57 -13.34 -17.36
CA PHE A 93 4.67 -14.21 -17.00
C PHE A 93 5.62 -14.37 -18.18
N THR A 94 6.89 -14.09 -17.99
CA THR A 94 7.94 -14.44 -18.94
C THR A 94 8.74 -15.59 -18.37
N VAL A 95 8.80 -16.71 -19.08
CA VAL A 95 9.45 -17.95 -18.67
C VAL A 95 10.69 -18.16 -19.54
N GLU A 96 11.86 -17.99 -18.95
CA GLU A 96 13.14 -18.25 -19.59
C GLU A 96 13.63 -19.65 -19.23
N LYS A 97 14.01 -20.43 -20.25
CA LYS A 97 14.62 -21.74 -20.07
C LYS A 97 16.10 -21.59 -19.73
N LEU A 98 16.46 -21.84 -18.48
CA LEU A 98 17.86 -21.81 -18.04
C LEU A 98 18.58 -23.12 -18.36
N ARG A 99 17.91 -24.25 -18.13
CA ARG A 99 18.48 -25.58 -18.34
C ARG A 99 17.40 -26.63 -18.55
N ASP A 100 17.64 -27.54 -19.50
CA ASP A 100 16.92 -28.81 -19.65
C ASP A 100 17.95 -29.95 -19.58
N GLY A 101 18.08 -30.54 -18.40
CA GLY A 101 18.91 -31.72 -18.17
C GLY A 101 18.09 -33.01 -18.24
N GLY A 102 18.76 -34.16 -18.15
CA GLY A 102 18.08 -35.47 -18.24
C GLY A 102 17.02 -35.71 -17.16
N ARG A 103 17.24 -35.20 -15.94
CA ARG A 103 16.29 -35.35 -14.82
C ARG A 103 15.78 -34.04 -14.23
N PHE A 104 16.52 -32.96 -14.39
CA PHE A 104 16.23 -31.65 -13.82
C PHE A 104 16.04 -30.62 -14.93
N ALA A 105 15.11 -29.69 -14.71
CA ALA A 105 14.91 -28.52 -15.55
C ALA A 105 14.83 -27.26 -14.67
N ASN A 106 15.46 -26.18 -15.11
CA ASN A 106 15.49 -24.91 -14.38
C ASN A 106 14.83 -23.82 -15.22
N ARG A 107 14.00 -23.01 -14.58
CA ARG A 107 13.28 -21.90 -15.20
C ARG A 107 13.48 -20.63 -14.39
N GLU A 108 13.68 -19.54 -15.09
CA GLU A 108 13.53 -18.21 -14.52
C GLU A 108 12.18 -17.64 -14.97
N ILE A 109 11.41 -17.14 -14.02
CA ILE A 109 10.12 -16.51 -14.28
C ILE A 109 10.15 -15.09 -13.77
N ARG A 110 9.84 -14.15 -14.64
CA ARG A 110 9.62 -12.74 -14.29
C ARG A 110 8.16 -12.43 -14.51
N VAL A 111 7.57 -11.70 -13.56
CA VAL A 111 6.15 -11.37 -13.58
C VAL A 111 6.00 -9.86 -13.67
N TYR A 112 5.26 -9.42 -14.67
CA TYR A 112 5.00 -8.02 -14.97
C TYR A 112 3.51 -7.71 -14.84
N GLN A 113 3.19 -6.45 -14.65
CA GLN A 113 1.84 -5.92 -14.81
C GLN A 113 1.86 -4.72 -15.76
N CYS A 114 1.11 -4.83 -16.85
CA CYS A 114 1.02 -3.80 -17.87
C CYS A 114 -0.44 -3.66 -18.32
N ASP A 115 -0.90 -2.41 -18.48
CA ASP A 115 -2.23 -2.14 -19.00
C ASP A 115 -2.37 -2.67 -20.44
N GLU A 116 -3.58 -3.13 -20.80
CA GLU A 116 -3.84 -3.77 -22.09
C GLU A 116 -3.53 -2.85 -23.29
N ASP A 117 -3.76 -1.54 -23.14
CA ASP A 117 -3.46 -0.52 -24.16
C ASP A 117 -1.96 -0.31 -24.41
N LYS A 118 -1.09 -0.86 -23.55
CA LYS A 118 0.37 -0.74 -23.64
C LYS A 118 1.07 -2.03 -24.06
N LEU A 119 0.33 -3.13 -24.27
CA LEU A 119 0.92 -4.41 -24.68
C LEU A 119 1.63 -4.32 -26.04
N ALA A 120 1.15 -3.48 -26.96
CA ALA A 120 1.76 -3.25 -28.26
C ALA A 120 3.16 -2.61 -28.19
N ASP A 121 3.44 -1.89 -27.09
CA ASP A 121 4.70 -1.21 -26.81
C ASP A 121 5.38 -1.77 -25.54
N PHE A 122 5.10 -3.04 -25.20
CA PHE A 122 5.59 -3.66 -23.97
C PHE A 122 7.13 -3.59 -23.87
N SER A 123 7.64 -2.99 -22.79
CA SER A 123 9.04 -2.57 -22.70
C SER A 123 9.95 -3.48 -21.87
N TYR A 124 9.45 -4.59 -21.30
CA TYR A 124 10.19 -5.46 -20.35
C TYR A 124 10.95 -4.67 -19.26
N ASP A 125 10.53 -3.45 -18.94
CA ASP A 125 11.20 -2.57 -17.99
C ASP A 125 11.13 -3.21 -16.60
N LYS A 126 12.25 -3.21 -15.89
CA LYS A 126 12.36 -3.74 -14.52
C LYS A 126 11.40 -3.04 -13.56
N LYS A 127 10.97 -1.81 -13.86
CA LYS A 127 10.01 -1.06 -13.05
C LYS A 127 8.59 -1.62 -13.06
N ASP A 128 8.24 -2.34 -14.12
CA ASP A 128 6.92 -2.97 -14.27
C ASP A 128 6.92 -4.43 -13.77
N MET A 129 8.11 -4.94 -13.38
CA MET A 129 8.28 -6.27 -12.81
C MET A 129 7.92 -6.26 -11.33
N ILE A 130 6.92 -7.05 -10.97
CA ILE A 130 6.40 -7.12 -9.59
C ILE A 130 6.96 -8.32 -8.82
N PHE A 131 7.37 -9.37 -9.52
CA PHE A 131 7.86 -10.61 -8.91
C PHE A 131 8.88 -11.29 -9.82
N PHE A 132 9.86 -11.93 -9.19
CA PHE A 132 10.92 -12.69 -9.85
C PHE A 132 11.06 -14.05 -9.15
N SER A 133 11.25 -15.13 -9.90
CA SER A 133 11.46 -16.44 -9.31
C SER A 133 12.33 -17.37 -10.14
N LEU A 134 13.09 -18.21 -9.45
CA LEU A 134 13.78 -19.37 -9.99
C LEU A 134 13.06 -20.65 -9.55
N LEU A 135 12.72 -21.50 -10.51
CA LEU A 135 12.10 -22.80 -10.29
C LEU A 135 13.02 -23.93 -10.71
N SER A 136 12.96 -25.03 -9.97
CA SER A 136 13.55 -26.30 -10.36
C SER A 136 12.48 -27.37 -10.44
N PHE A 137 12.48 -28.09 -11.56
CA PHE A 137 11.58 -29.19 -11.85
C PHE A 137 12.39 -30.48 -11.95
N LYS A 138 11.84 -31.59 -11.48
CA LYS A 138 12.48 -32.90 -11.58
C LYS A 138 11.50 -34.02 -11.86
N SER A 139 11.97 -35.08 -12.50
CA SER A 139 11.20 -36.34 -12.58
C SER A 139 11.22 -37.09 -11.24
N ALA A 140 10.16 -37.85 -10.97
CA ALA A 140 10.10 -38.71 -9.80
C ALA A 140 11.17 -39.82 -9.84
N GLU A 141 11.72 -40.14 -8.68
CA GLU A 141 12.78 -41.13 -8.50
C GLU A 141 12.50 -41.96 -7.25
N LYS A 142 12.95 -43.21 -7.25
CA LYS A 142 12.98 -44.05 -6.04
C LYS A 142 14.33 -43.85 -5.35
N ASP A 143 14.29 -43.63 -4.04
CA ASP A 143 15.49 -43.46 -3.21
C ASP A 143 15.31 -44.20 -1.88
N SER A 144 16.38 -44.83 -1.40
CA SER A 144 16.47 -45.43 -0.07
C SER A 144 16.68 -44.38 1.03
N LEU A 145 17.20 -43.20 0.71
CA LEU A 145 17.37 -42.09 1.66
C LEU A 145 16.05 -41.34 1.87
N CYS A 146 15.12 -42.00 2.56
CA CYS A 146 13.80 -41.45 2.89
C CYS A 146 13.61 -41.40 4.41
N TYR A 147 13.79 -40.22 5.01
CA TYR A 147 13.44 -39.91 6.40
C TYR A 147 12.69 -38.57 6.46
N ASN A 148 11.92 -38.34 7.52
CA ASN A 148 11.17 -37.09 7.72
C ASN A 148 11.26 -36.68 9.19
N ALA A 149 11.05 -35.39 9.46
CA ALA A 149 10.70 -34.94 10.80
C ALA A 149 9.39 -35.65 11.26
N PRO A 150 9.25 -35.93 12.57
CA PRO A 150 8.06 -36.59 13.07
C PRO A 150 6.81 -35.71 12.86
N TYR A 151 5.68 -36.37 12.62
CA TYR A 151 4.39 -35.70 12.58
C TYR A 151 4.01 -35.17 13.97
N PRO A 152 3.57 -33.91 14.09
CA PRO A 152 3.07 -33.32 15.34
C PRO A 152 1.76 -33.96 15.86
N GLU A 153 1.86 -35.12 16.53
CA GLU A 153 0.68 -35.89 16.97
C GLU A 153 -0.31 -35.11 17.86
N LYS A 154 0.18 -34.18 18.68
CA LYS A 154 -0.70 -33.31 19.51
C LYS A 154 -1.70 -32.50 18.70
N TYR A 155 -1.35 -32.17 17.46
CA TYR A 155 -2.20 -31.38 16.58
C TYR A 155 -3.11 -32.27 15.72
N ALA A 156 -2.80 -33.57 15.54
CA ALA A 156 -3.59 -34.47 14.69
C ALA A 156 -5.11 -34.39 14.95
N ARG A 157 -5.90 -34.20 13.90
CA ARG A 157 -7.37 -34.23 13.93
C ARG A 157 -7.89 -35.04 12.74
N PRO A 158 -8.98 -35.81 12.89
CA PRO A 158 -9.63 -36.46 11.77
C PRO A 158 -10.45 -35.44 10.96
N ASP A 159 -10.62 -35.70 9.67
CA ASP A 159 -11.29 -34.79 8.72
C ASP A 159 -12.70 -34.35 9.14
N HIS A 160 -13.46 -35.23 9.80
CA HIS A 160 -14.81 -34.92 10.27
C HIS A 160 -14.82 -33.93 11.45
N GLU A 161 -13.73 -33.79 12.19
CA GLU A 161 -13.56 -32.72 13.18
C GLU A 161 -13.08 -31.43 12.49
N ILE A 162 -12.09 -31.55 11.58
CA ILE A 162 -11.51 -30.40 10.88
C ILE A 162 -12.57 -29.60 10.12
N ILE A 163 -13.47 -30.27 9.42
CA ILE A 163 -14.53 -29.60 8.62
C ILE A 163 -15.49 -28.78 9.48
N THR A 164 -15.61 -29.10 10.77
CA THR A 164 -16.48 -28.38 11.72
C THR A 164 -15.79 -27.18 12.38
N MET A 165 -14.48 -27.04 12.20
CA MET A 165 -13.72 -25.90 12.73
C MET A 165 -14.07 -24.62 11.97
N GLU A 166 -13.84 -23.46 12.59
CA GLU A 166 -14.04 -22.18 11.92
C GLU A 166 -13.11 -22.03 10.70
N PRO A 167 -13.62 -21.52 9.56
CA PRO A 167 -12.79 -21.13 8.43
C PRO A 167 -11.73 -20.11 8.86
N ALA A 168 -10.50 -20.32 8.41
CA ALA A 168 -9.43 -19.36 8.62
C ALA A 168 -9.74 -18.07 7.83
N ASN A 169 -9.68 -16.93 8.51
CA ASN A 169 -9.71 -15.63 7.86
C ASN A 169 -8.41 -15.40 7.06
N ASP A 170 -8.46 -14.57 6.03
CA ASP A 170 -7.28 -14.25 5.20
C ASP A 170 -6.35 -13.22 5.82
N PHE A 171 -6.92 -12.41 6.71
CA PHE A 171 -6.20 -11.48 7.55
C PHE A 171 -6.37 -11.94 8.98
N ASP A 172 -5.59 -12.95 9.35
CA ASP A 172 -5.59 -13.53 10.68
C ASP A 172 -4.79 -12.65 11.66
N ALA A 173 -5.31 -11.45 11.91
CA ALA A 173 -4.81 -10.55 12.95
C ALA A 173 -6.02 -9.92 13.66
N PRO A 174 -6.12 -9.99 15.00
CA PRO A 174 -7.27 -9.46 15.74
C PRO A 174 -7.62 -8.02 15.36
N VAL A 175 -6.60 -7.15 15.25
CA VAL A 175 -6.74 -5.73 14.86
C VAL A 175 -7.38 -5.58 13.47
N ILE A 176 -7.03 -6.43 12.51
CA ILE A 176 -7.58 -6.34 11.15
C ILE A 176 -9.03 -6.88 11.13
N LEU A 177 -9.31 -7.93 11.89
CA LEU A 177 -10.66 -8.50 12.00
C LEU A 177 -11.63 -7.57 12.73
N ASP A 178 -11.16 -6.83 13.74
CA ASP A 178 -11.94 -5.80 14.43
C ASP A 178 -12.24 -4.64 13.47
N PHE A 179 -11.22 -4.16 12.74
CA PHE A 179 -11.39 -3.13 11.70
C PHE A 179 -12.37 -3.58 10.61
N ALA A 180 -12.25 -4.81 10.12
CA ALA A 180 -13.16 -5.37 9.12
C ALA A 180 -14.62 -5.32 9.59
N ARG A 181 -14.87 -5.76 10.83
CA ARG A 181 -16.20 -5.76 11.46
C ARG A 181 -16.74 -4.35 11.65
N GLU A 182 -15.92 -3.43 12.14
CA GLU A 182 -16.33 -2.04 12.40
C GLU A 182 -16.76 -1.31 11.12
N PHE A 183 -16.03 -1.51 10.02
CA PHE A 183 -16.27 -0.83 8.75
C PHE A 183 -17.16 -1.63 7.77
N GLY A 184 -17.70 -2.76 8.21
CA GLY A 184 -18.53 -3.64 7.35
C GLY A 184 -17.78 -4.13 6.11
N ILE A 185 -16.46 -4.31 6.21
CA ILE A 185 -15.65 -4.79 5.09
C ILE A 185 -15.68 -6.31 5.10
N GLU A 186 -16.36 -6.86 4.09
CA GLU A 186 -16.43 -8.30 3.91
C GLU A 186 -15.11 -8.87 3.39
N SER A 187 -14.64 -9.94 4.04
CA SER A 187 -13.55 -10.77 3.51
C SER A 187 -14.03 -11.52 2.28
N GLN A 188 -13.17 -11.67 1.28
CA GLN A 188 -13.52 -12.49 0.12
C GLN A 188 -13.37 -13.96 0.46
N TRP A 189 -14.33 -14.78 0.03
CA TRP A 189 -14.22 -16.21 0.15
C TRP A 189 -13.10 -16.74 -0.74
N HIS A 190 -12.26 -17.59 -0.17
CA HIS A 190 -11.23 -18.30 -0.90
C HIS A 190 -11.80 -19.51 -1.64
N THR A 191 -11.16 -19.87 -2.75
CA THR A 191 -11.47 -21.08 -3.51
C THR A 191 -11.00 -22.36 -2.82
N ILE A 192 -10.22 -22.22 -1.74
CA ILE A 192 -9.61 -23.29 -0.94
C ILE A 192 -10.19 -23.29 0.47
N ASP A 193 -10.58 -24.46 0.95
CA ASP A 193 -11.00 -24.65 2.33
C ASP A 193 -9.76 -24.65 3.23
N CYS A 194 -9.73 -23.73 4.19
CA CYS A 194 -8.69 -23.66 5.21
C CYS A 194 -9.32 -23.39 6.57
N ARG A 195 -8.84 -24.11 7.57
CA ARG A 195 -9.32 -24.10 8.94
C ARG A 195 -8.14 -23.78 9.85
N LYS A 196 -8.34 -22.89 10.81
CA LYS A 196 -7.30 -22.55 11.80
C LYS A 196 -7.60 -23.28 13.10
N MET A 197 -6.62 -23.98 13.64
CA MET A 197 -6.70 -24.53 14.98
C MET A 197 -6.49 -23.43 16.01
N ASP A 198 -7.34 -23.38 17.03
CA ASP A 198 -7.07 -22.52 18.18
C ASP A 198 -5.90 -23.10 18.97
N THR A 199 -4.76 -22.42 18.89
CA THR A 199 -3.54 -22.75 19.63
C THR A 199 -3.28 -21.78 20.78
N THR A 200 -4.21 -20.86 21.08
CA THR A 200 -4.02 -19.73 22.01
C THR A 200 -3.55 -20.19 23.39
N GLU A 201 -4.31 -21.07 24.04
CA GLU A 201 -3.96 -21.54 25.39
C GLU A 201 -2.66 -22.38 25.38
N SER A 202 -2.50 -23.28 24.40
CA SER A 202 -1.29 -24.09 24.29
C SER A 202 -0.02 -23.26 24.03
N ASN A 203 -0.15 -22.12 23.35
CA ASN A 203 0.97 -21.21 23.09
C ASN A 203 1.27 -20.32 24.30
N LYS A 204 0.27 -19.93 25.10
CA LYS A 204 0.49 -19.16 26.35
C LYS A 204 1.35 -19.91 27.36
N GLU A 205 1.25 -21.24 27.39
CA GLU A 205 2.08 -22.08 28.27
C GLU A 205 3.55 -22.18 27.81
N ILE A 206 3.86 -21.74 26.59
CA ILE A 206 5.20 -21.78 26.01
C ILE A 206 5.86 -20.40 26.18
N PRO A 207 6.84 -20.23 27.09
CA PRO A 207 7.45 -18.92 27.35
C PRO A 207 8.34 -18.43 26.20
N ILE A 208 8.87 -19.34 25.40
CA ILE A 208 9.75 -19.01 24.27
C ILE A 208 8.90 -18.82 23.02
N LEU A 209 8.83 -17.58 22.52
CA LEU A 209 7.98 -17.25 21.36
C LEU A 209 8.30 -18.10 20.12
N SER A 210 9.57 -18.41 19.87
CA SER A 210 9.99 -19.22 18.72
C SER A 210 9.55 -20.68 18.78
N ASP A 211 9.17 -21.17 19.96
CA ASP A 211 8.65 -22.54 20.16
C ASP A 211 7.13 -22.63 20.00
N ARG A 212 6.44 -21.49 19.88
CA ARG A 212 5.00 -21.42 19.63
C ARG A 212 4.69 -21.82 18.19
N ARG A 213 3.49 -22.38 17.99
CA ARG A 213 3.06 -22.91 16.69
C ARG A 213 1.68 -22.40 16.32
N ILE A 214 1.50 -22.09 15.05
CA ILE A 214 0.19 -21.85 14.44
C ILE A 214 -0.11 -23.01 13.49
N ILE A 215 -1.32 -23.57 13.60
CA ILE A 215 -1.71 -24.76 12.85
C ILE A 215 -2.90 -24.42 11.96
N HIS A 216 -2.76 -24.72 10.69
CA HIS A 216 -3.82 -24.65 9.70
C HIS A 216 -4.05 -26.02 9.07
N TYR A 217 -5.30 -26.32 8.73
CA TYR A 217 -5.67 -27.46 7.89
C TYR A 217 -6.26 -26.94 6.61
N PHE A 218 -5.85 -27.47 5.47
CA PHE A 218 -6.42 -27.03 4.20
C PHE A 218 -6.63 -28.19 3.23
N ARG A 219 -7.58 -28.01 2.32
CA ARG A 219 -7.80 -28.91 1.18
C ARG A 219 -8.46 -28.18 0.04
N SER A 220 -8.27 -28.69 -1.17
CA SER A 220 -9.13 -28.28 -2.29
C SER A 220 -10.55 -28.82 -2.07
N PRO A 221 -11.59 -27.97 -2.11
CA PRO A 221 -12.98 -28.44 -2.02
C PRO A 221 -13.44 -29.15 -3.30
N PHE A 222 -12.72 -28.96 -4.41
CA PHE A 222 -12.99 -29.57 -5.71
C PHE A 222 -11.81 -30.43 -6.15
N ARG A 223 -12.10 -31.48 -6.93
CA ARG A 223 -11.07 -32.28 -7.57
C ARG A 223 -10.27 -31.42 -8.55
N LEU A 224 -8.96 -31.57 -8.49
CA LEU A 224 -8.05 -30.85 -9.38
C LEU A 224 -7.75 -31.67 -10.64
N PRO A 225 -7.36 -31.02 -11.75
CA PRO A 225 -6.87 -31.73 -12.93
C PRO A 225 -5.74 -32.70 -12.56
N ASN A 226 -5.67 -33.84 -13.26
CA ASN A 226 -4.62 -34.86 -13.06
C ASN A 226 -3.26 -34.42 -13.63
N GLN A 227 -2.77 -33.27 -13.17
CA GLN A 227 -1.48 -32.68 -13.47
C GLN A 227 -0.85 -32.26 -12.15
N ILE A 228 0.11 -33.03 -11.65
CA ILE A 228 0.68 -32.84 -10.31
C ILE A 228 1.13 -31.40 -10.01
N ASN A 229 1.61 -30.65 -11.01
CA ASN A 229 2.02 -29.25 -10.83
C ASN A 229 0.87 -28.32 -10.41
N ILE A 230 -0.40 -28.65 -10.66
CA ILE A 230 -1.53 -27.88 -10.11
C ILE A 230 -1.70 -28.09 -8.60
N HIS A 231 -1.38 -29.29 -8.09
CA HIS A 231 -1.35 -29.57 -6.66
C HIS A 231 -0.18 -28.84 -5.99
N VAL A 232 0.99 -28.82 -6.63
CA VAL A 232 2.14 -28.01 -6.18
C VAL A 232 1.80 -26.52 -6.17
N ALA A 233 1.10 -26.03 -7.20
CA ALA A 233 0.64 -24.65 -7.24
C ALA A 233 -0.30 -24.33 -6.05
N LEU A 234 -1.19 -25.25 -5.65
CA LEU A 234 -2.03 -25.07 -4.47
C LEU A 234 -1.24 -25.09 -3.16
N LEU A 235 -0.25 -25.99 -3.02
CA LEU A 235 0.64 -26.00 -1.85
C LEU A 235 1.37 -24.64 -1.71
N LEU A 236 1.88 -24.09 -2.81
CA LEU A 236 2.48 -22.75 -2.84
C LEU A 236 1.49 -21.61 -2.60
N TYR A 237 0.26 -21.75 -3.09
CA TYR A 237 -0.81 -20.79 -2.83
C TYR A 237 -1.07 -20.68 -1.32
N ILE A 238 -1.14 -21.83 -0.64
CA ILE A 238 -1.44 -21.89 0.80
C ILE A 238 -0.22 -21.59 1.67
N SER A 239 1.01 -21.84 1.22
CA SER A 239 2.20 -21.51 2.02
C SER A 239 2.34 -20.01 2.31
N ASP A 240 1.79 -19.13 1.46
CA ASP A 240 1.72 -17.69 1.72
C ASP A 240 0.41 -17.23 2.40
N ARG A 241 -0.54 -18.13 2.64
CA ARG A 241 -1.79 -17.78 3.34
C ARG A 241 -1.52 -17.67 4.85
N ASN A 242 -1.97 -16.57 5.46
CA ASN A 242 -1.70 -16.25 6.87
C ASN A 242 -0.20 -16.25 7.24
N SER A 243 0.68 -15.97 6.27
CA SER A 243 2.14 -16.11 6.37
C SER A 243 2.75 -15.30 7.52
N LEU A 244 3.07 -14.03 7.27
CA LEU A 244 3.70 -13.14 8.25
C LEU A 244 2.76 -12.84 9.45
N PHE A 245 1.47 -13.14 9.33
CA PHE A 245 0.54 -13.09 10.46
C PHE A 245 0.91 -14.09 11.56
N THR A 246 1.65 -15.15 11.25
CA THR A 246 2.26 -16.03 12.25
C THR A 246 3.06 -15.23 13.29
N LEU A 247 3.85 -14.25 12.85
CA LEU A 247 4.68 -13.44 13.76
C LEU A 247 3.86 -12.57 14.71
N ILE A 248 2.61 -12.25 14.35
CA ILE A 248 1.69 -11.45 15.15
C ILE A 248 0.94 -12.36 16.13
N ASN A 249 0.47 -13.53 15.66
CA ASN A 249 -0.33 -14.44 16.46
C ASN A 249 0.45 -15.15 17.57
N ILE A 250 1.78 -15.26 17.46
CA ILE A 250 2.60 -15.87 18.52
C ILE A 250 2.90 -14.90 19.67
N GLN A 251 2.55 -13.62 19.57
CA GLN A 251 2.94 -12.58 20.56
C GLN A 251 2.00 -12.57 21.77
N ASP A 252 2.55 -12.19 22.93
CA ASP A 252 1.77 -11.98 24.16
C ASP A 252 1.27 -10.54 24.32
N ASP A 253 1.70 -9.60 23.47
CA ASP A 253 1.36 -8.18 23.61
C ASP A 253 -0.01 -7.88 22.97
N PRO A 254 -1.09 -7.69 23.77
CA PRO A 254 -2.41 -7.37 23.24
C PRO A 254 -2.48 -5.95 22.65
N TYR A 255 -1.45 -5.12 22.88
CA TYR A 255 -1.34 -3.76 22.37
C TYR A 255 -0.38 -3.64 21.19
N LEU A 256 0.10 -4.77 20.64
CA LEU A 256 0.97 -4.78 19.49
C LEU A 256 0.26 -4.17 18.28
N HIS A 257 0.67 -2.97 17.89
CA HIS A 257 0.16 -2.32 16.70
C HIS A 257 1.09 -2.55 15.52
N ILE A 258 0.56 -3.12 14.43
CA ILE A 258 1.32 -3.39 13.21
C ILE A 258 1.11 -2.25 12.22
N GLU A 259 2.17 -1.49 11.95
CA GLU A 259 2.15 -0.39 10.99
C GLU A 259 2.25 -0.87 9.55
N LYS A 260 3.10 -1.88 9.31
CA LYS A 260 3.39 -2.37 7.96
C LYS A 260 3.73 -3.85 7.98
N ILE A 261 3.11 -4.57 7.06
CA ILE A 261 3.39 -5.97 6.75
C ILE A 261 3.53 -6.12 5.23
N ALA A 262 4.59 -6.79 4.76
CA ALA A 262 4.79 -7.10 3.35
C ALA A 262 5.81 -8.22 3.17
N SER A 263 5.53 -9.18 2.29
CA SER A 263 6.47 -10.23 1.90
C SER A 263 7.67 -9.64 1.14
N ILE A 264 8.88 -10.13 1.41
CA ILE A 264 10.11 -9.77 0.69
C ILE A 264 10.48 -10.91 -0.27
N ASP A 265 10.57 -12.12 0.25
CA ASP A 265 10.86 -13.33 -0.52
C ASP A 265 9.90 -14.47 -0.17
N HIS A 266 10.00 -15.58 -0.90
CA HIS A 266 9.37 -16.85 -0.55
C HIS A 266 10.21 -18.00 -1.08
N GLN A 267 10.41 -19.00 -0.24
CA GLN A 267 11.21 -20.19 -0.53
C GLN A 267 10.35 -21.41 -0.23
N PHE A 268 10.37 -22.38 -1.13
CA PHE A 268 9.53 -23.57 -1.01
C PHE A 268 10.26 -24.79 -1.56
N VAL A 269 10.15 -25.92 -0.86
CA VAL A 269 10.70 -27.21 -1.26
C VAL A 269 9.63 -28.29 -1.09
N LEU A 270 9.36 -29.01 -2.17
CA LEU A 270 8.52 -30.20 -2.18
C LEU A 270 9.41 -31.44 -1.96
N HIS A 271 9.12 -32.18 -0.90
CA HIS A 271 9.84 -33.41 -0.55
C HIS A 271 9.20 -34.66 -1.17
N ARG A 272 7.89 -34.60 -1.46
CA ARG A 272 7.09 -35.71 -1.96
C ARG A 272 6.37 -35.32 -3.25
N LEU A 273 6.87 -35.82 -4.39
CA LEU A 273 6.35 -35.50 -5.73
C LEU A 273 4.99 -36.15 -6.03
N ASP A 274 4.50 -37.02 -5.14
CA ASP A 274 3.19 -37.68 -5.21
C ASP A 274 2.16 -37.01 -4.28
N ALA A 275 2.46 -35.84 -3.71
CA ALA A 275 1.59 -35.14 -2.78
C ALA A 275 0.37 -34.53 -3.50
N MET A 276 -0.80 -35.06 -3.19
CA MET A 276 -2.10 -34.54 -3.63
C MET A 276 -2.78 -33.76 -2.50
N VAL A 277 -3.68 -32.83 -2.86
CA VAL A 277 -4.27 -31.84 -1.94
C VAL A 277 -5.80 -31.79 -2.01
N ASP A 278 -6.41 -32.67 -2.80
CA ASP A 278 -7.85 -32.76 -3.03
C ASP A 278 -8.44 -34.12 -2.59
N ASP A 279 -7.63 -34.95 -1.92
CA ASP A 279 -8.04 -36.19 -1.28
C ASP A 279 -8.48 -35.94 0.17
N ASP A 280 -7.54 -35.49 1.01
CA ASP A 280 -7.70 -35.29 2.44
C ASP A 280 -7.17 -33.90 2.86
N TYR A 281 -7.43 -33.49 4.11
CA TYR A 281 -6.79 -32.29 4.65
C TYR A 281 -5.27 -32.45 4.77
N ILE A 282 -4.56 -31.38 4.42
CA ILE A 282 -3.13 -31.19 4.67
C ILE A 282 -2.98 -30.32 5.92
N MET A 283 -2.15 -30.76 6.86
CA MET A 283 -1.79 -29.97 8.02
C MET A 283 -0.60 -29.08 7.69
N MET A 284 -0.73 -27.78 7.89
CA MET A 284 0.35 -26.79 7.81
C MET A 284 0.68 -26.29 9.21
N GLU A 285 1.93 -26.48 9.62
CA GLU A 285 2.46 -25.93 10.87
C GLU A 285 3.44 -24.78 10.54
N THR A 286 3.25 -23.65 11.20
CA THR A 286 4.07 -22.45 11.01
C THR A 286 4.60 -21.89 12.33
N TRP A 287 5.75 -21.24 12.25
CA TRP A 287 6.42 -20.58 13.37
C TRP A 287 7.37 -19.46 12.88
N SER A 288 7.99 -18.77 13.82
CA SER A 288 9.01 -17.75 13.55
C SER A 288 10.18 -17.93 14.50
N ASP A 289 11.38 -18.12 13.97
CA ASP A 289 12.59 -18.26 14.81
C ASP A 289 13.11 -16.90 15.29
N ALA A 290 12.93 -15.84 14.49
CA ALA A 290 13.43 -14.51 14.81
C ALA A 290 12.65 -13.40 14.12
N ALA A 291 12.53 -12.27 14.80
CA ALA A 291 12.03 -11.01 14.26
C ALA A 291 12.87 -9.85 14.83
N GLY A 292 13.15 -8.85 14.01
CA GLY A 292 14.02 -7.72 14.36
C GLY A 292 14.26 -6.77 13.20
N ASP A 293 14.67 -5.53 13.51
CA ASP A 293 14.98 -4.49 12.52
C ASP A 293 13.84 -4.24 11.48
N GLY A 294 12.60 -4.35 11.95
CA GLY A 294 11.40 -4.18 11.11
C GLY A 294 11.16 -5.31 10.11
N ARG A 295 11.75 -6.49 10.33
CA ARG A 295 11.55 -7.72 9.58
C ARG A 295 11.27 -8.91 10.49
N GLY A 296 10.88 -10.04 9.91
CA GLY A 296 10.93 -11.31 10.60
C GLY A 296 10.77 -12.51 9.69
N LEU A 297 11.24 -13.64 10.19
CA LEU A 297 11.29 -14.90 9.47
C LEU A 297 10.03 -15.71 9.75
N TYR A 298 9.32 -16.07 8.69
CA TYR A 298 8.22 -17.01 8.72
C TYR A 298 8.69 -18.37 8.18
N ASN A 299 8.52 -19.42 8.96
CA ASN A 299 8.82 -20.80 8.58
C ASN A 299 7.55 -21.64 8.57
N GLY A 300 7.55 -22.68 7.76
CA GLY A 300 6.53 -23.71 7.90
C GLY A 300 6.82 -25.02 7.19
N ARG A 301 5.97 -25.98 7.52
CA ARG A 301 6.02 -27.35 7.01
C ARG A 301 4.62 -27.91 6.85
N MET A 302 4.46 -28.77 5.85
CA MET A 302 3.17 -29.37 5.48
C MET A 302 3.23 -30.89 5.58
N PHE A 303 2.19 -31.47 6.14
CA PHE A 303 2.03 -32.92 6.32
C PHE A 303 0.74 -33.41 5.68
N ASP A 304 0.82 -34.54 4.98
CA ASP A 304 -0.36 -35.20 4.42
C ASP A 304 -1.09 -36.08 5.46
N SER A 305 -2.26 -36.61 5.08
CA SER A 305 -3.07 -37.53 5.91
C SER A 305 -2.34 -38.82 6.26
N LYS A 306 -1.32 -39.20 5.48
CA LYS A 306 -0.40 -40.31 5.75
C LYS A 306 0.73 -39.93 6.71
N LYS A 307 0.66 -38.75 7.31
CA LYS A 307 1.63 -38.19 8.27
C LYS A 307 3.03 -38.00 7.69
N ARG A 308 3.16 -37.90 6.37
CA ARG A 308 4.45 -37.65 5.70
C ARG A 308 4.68 -36.15 5.60
N LEU A 309 5.91 -35.71 5.88
CA LEU A 309 6.34 -34.35 5.55
C LEU A 309 6.42 -34.22 4.02
N ILE A 310 5.53 -33.42 3.43
CA ILE A 310 5.41 -33.27 1.98
C ILE A 310 6.08 -32.00 1.45
N ALA A 311 6.12 -30.92 2.24
CA ALA A 311 6.75 -29.66 1.84
C ALA A 311 7.30 -28.88 3.05
N SER A 312 8.27 -28.02 2.78
CA SER A 312 8.81 -27.02 3.71
C SER A 312 8.98 -25.69 3.00
N PHE A 313 8.80 -24.60 3.73
CA PHE A 313 8.92 -23.26 3.18
C PHE A 313 9.42 -22.26 4.23
N ALA A 314 9.97 -21.17 3.75
CA ALA A 314 10.41 -20.04 4.55
C ALA A 314 10.20 -18.73 3.78
N GLN A 315 10.01 -17.63 4.49
CA GLN A 315 9.88 -16.30 3.90
C GLN A 315 10.34 -15.23 4.89
N ASP A 316 11.17 -14.30 4.40
CA ASP A 316 11.47 -13.02 5.02
C ASP A 316 10.38 -12.01 4.65
N GLY A 317 10.01 -11.19 5.62
CA GLY A 317 8.98 -10.19 5.45
C GLY A 317 9.25 -8.94 6.26
N VAL A 318 8.84 -7.80 5.73
CA VAL A 318 8.72 -6.58 6.51
C VAL A 318 7.60 -6.78 7.52
N VAL A 319 7.93 -6.67 8.80
CA VAL A 319 6.97 -6.67 9.92
C VAL A 319 7.39 -5.56 10.87
N ARG A 320 6.65 -4.45 10.83
CA ARG A 320 6.92 -3.28 11.68
C ARG A 320 5.80 -3.13 12.69
N GLY A 321 6.11 -3.47 13.93
CA GLY A 321 5.23 -3.30 15.08
C GLY A 321 5.75 -2.22 16.01
N ILE A 322 4.82 -1.48 16.64
CA ILE A 322 5.12 -0.60 17.77
C ILE A 322 4.28 -1.10 18.95
N SER A 323 4.97 -1.44 20.05
CA SER A 323 4.30 -1.66 21.33
C SER A 323 4.08 -0.31 22.00
N ILE A 324 2.83 -0.02 22.35
CA ILE A 324 2.42 1.27 22.91
C ILE A 324 3.10 1.52 24.28
N ILE A 325 3.41 0.47 25.04
CA ILE A 325 4.07 0.55 26.35
C ILE A 325 5.57 0.82 26.20
N LEU A 326 6.26 0.15 25.28
CA LEU A 326 7.67 0.42 25.01
C LEU A 326 7.90 1.80 24.40
N GLY A 327 6.97 2.28 23.56
CA GLY A 327 7.03 3.63 23.00
C GLY A 327 7.05 4.73 24.07
N LEU A 328 6.32 4.52 25.18
CA LEU A 328 6.31 5.43 26.33
C LEU A 328 7.62 5.36 27.15
N LEU A 329 8.18 4.16 27.34
CA LEU A 329 9.45 3.96 28.06
C LEU A 329 10.67 4.47 27.27
N GLN A 330 10.68 4.28 25.95
CA GLN A 330 11.79 4.73 25.10
C GLN A 330 11.83 6.26 24.97
N ALA A 331 10.67 6.92 25.04
CA ALA A 331 10.57 8.38 25.16
C ALA A 331 11.08 8.92 26.52
N LEU A 332 11.12 8.09 27.56
CA LEU A 332 11.61 8.46 28.90
C LEU A 332 13.12 8.24 29.07
N ILE A 333 13.75 7.36 28.28
CA ILE A 333 15.15 6.92 28.49
C ILE A 333 16.13 7.51 27.44
N SER A 334 15.63 8.07 26.34
CA SER A 334 16.49 8.69 25.33
C SER A 334 16.91 10.11 25.75
N PRO A 335 18.21 10.43 25.93
CA PRO A 335 18.65 11.79 26.19
C PRO A 335 18.51 12.59 24.89
N CYS A 336 17.42 13.34 24.77
CA CYS A 336 17.17 14.22 23.64
C CYS A 336 18.14 15.42 23.68
N PRO A 337 19.04 15.60 22.70
CA PRO A 337 19.71 16.88 22.52
C PRO A 337 18.75 17.77 21.73
N ARG A 338 18.31 18.85 22.39
CA ARG A 338 17.51 19.99 21.91
C ARG A 338 16.05 19.94 22.35
N GLY A 339 15.80 20.76 23.37
CA GLY A 339 14.52 21.00 24.01
C GLY A 339 13.36 21.15 23.05
N THR A 340 12.53 20.11 23.03
CA THR A 340 11.11 20.22 22.66
C THR A 340 10.37 19.39 23.71
N HIS A 341 9.56 20.04 24.54
CA HIS A 341 8.78 19.34 25.56
C HIS A 341 7.75 18.44 24.86
N CYS A 342 7.98 17.12 24.91
CA CYS A 342 6.94 16.13 24.61
C CYS A 342 5.97 16.08 25.80
N PHE A 343 4.94 16.93 25.77
CA PHE A 343 3.74 16.69 26.56
C PHE A 343 2.95 15.56 25.87
N VAL A 344 3.11 14.34 26.37
CA VAL A 344 2.16 13.25 26.08
C VAL A 344 0.97 13.48 27.02
N ILE A 345 -0.14 13.96 26.46
CA ILE A 345 -1.42 13.98 27.18
C ILE A 345 -1.85 12.53 27.37
N MET A 346 -1.79 12.06 28.61
CA MET A 346 -2.48 10.86 29.07
C MET A 346 -3.99 11.06 28.86
N SER A 347 -4.55 10.51 27.78
CA SER A 347 -5.99 10.33 27.69
C SER A 347 -6.35 9.07 28.48
N GLU A 348 -6.84 9.26 29.70
CA GLU A 348 -7.55 8.22 30.44
C GLU A 348 -8.69 7.64 29.57
N LYS A 349 -8.79 6.30 29.55
CA LYS A 349 -9.94 5.51 29.09
C LYS A 349 -10.44 5.82 27.67
N SER A 350 -9.95 5.09 26.67
CA SER A 350 -10.45 5.18 25.30
C SER A 350 -11.83 4.51 25.12
N GLY A 351 -12.89 5.18 25.57
CA GLY A 351 -14.04 5.31 24.68
C GLY A 351 -13.59 6.20 23.52
N ARG A 352 -13.32 5.64 22.33
CA ARG A 352 -12.74 6.45 21.25
C ARG A 352 -13.81 7.30 20.60
N VAL A 353 -13.70 8.59 20.92
CA VAL A 353 -14.39 9.76 20.40
C VAL A 353 -14.52 9.70 18.87
N ARG A 354 -15.75 9.96 18.38
CA ARG A 354 -16.05 10.14 16.95
C ARG A 354 -14.99 11.04 16.32
N LYS A 355 -14.46 10.66 15.14
CA LYS A 355 -13.58 11.52 14.35
C LYS A 355 -14.35 12.80 14.00
N VAL A 356 -14.03 13.88 14.70
CA VAL A 356 -14.67 15.16 14.48
C VAL A 356 -14.12 15.74 13.20
N VAL A 357 -14.95 15.79 12.16
CA VAL A 357 -14.69 16.53 10.93
C VAL A 357 -15.66 17.69 10.93
N SER A 358 -15.23 18.86 10.44
CA SER A 358 -16.13 20.00 10.39
C SER A 358 -17.44 19.66 9.65
N ASP A 359 -18.56 19.88 10.32
CA ASP A 359 -19.91 19.52 9.89
C ASP A 359 -20.72 20.80 9.65
N ALA A 360 -21.01 21.06 8.38
CA ALA A 360 -21.76 22.25 7.98
C ALA A 360 -23.22 22.23 8.47
N SER A 361 -23.77 21.07 8.85
CA SER A 361 -25.13 20.96 9.40
C SER A 361 -25.29 21.63 10.77
N LYS A 362 -24.17 21.94 11.43
CA LYS A 362 -24.15 22.63 12.74
C LYS A 362 -24.29 24.13 12.62
N LEU A 363 -24.06 24.69 11.43
CA LEU A 363 -24.31 26.11 11.18
C LEU A 363 -25.81 26.33 10.99
N PRO A 364 -26.35 27.51 11.39
CA PRO A 364 -27.77 27.79 11.27
C PRO A 364 -28.22 27.75 9.80
N GLU A 365 -29.47 27.36 9.55
CA GLU A 365 -30.03 27.50 8.20
C GLU A 365 -29.97 28.98 7.77
N SER A 366 -29.62 29.22 6.51
CA SER A 366 -29.41 30.56 5.97
C SER A 366 -29.99 30.64 4.58
N SER A 367 -30.51 31.81 4.22
CA SER A 367 -30.93 32.12 2.85
C SER A 367 -30.20 33.37 2.33
N ASP A 368 -29.08 33.75 2.97
CA ASP A 368 -28.31 34.94 2.59
C ASP A 368 -27.65 34.74 1.21
N PRO A 369 -28.01 35.56 0.21
CA PRO A 369 -27.41 35.46 -1.12
C PRO A 369 -25.89 35.57 -1.12
N LYS A 370 -25.30 36.35 -0.21
CA LYS A 370 -23.84 36.54 -0.15
C LYS A 370 -23.11 35.29 0.32
N GLU A 371 -23.65 34.60 1.34
CA GLU A 371 -23.07 33.34 1.83
C GLU A 371 -23.17 32.23 0.78
N ILE A 372 -24.32 32.13 0.11
CA ILE A 372 -24.57 31.16 -0.96
C ILE A 372 -23.59 31.40 -2.11
N LEU A 373 -23.51 32.64 -2.60
CA LEU A 373 -22.61 33.00 -3.70
C LEU A 373 -21.16 32.70 -3.33
N LYS A 374 -20.69 33.11 -2.14
CA LYS A 374 -19.33 32.85 -1.69
C LYS A 374 -19.00 31.35 -1.71
N GLN A 375 -19.92 30.49 -1.26
CA GLN A 375 -19.71 29.06 -1.23
C GLN A 375 -19.72 28.41 -2.62
N VAL A 376 -20.63 28.80 -3.51
CA VAL A 376 -20.73 28.22 -4.87
C VAL A 376 -19.63 28.78 -5.78
N GLU A 377 -19.31 30.06 -5.69
CA GLU A 377 -18.18 30.66 -6.42
C GLU A 377 -16.86 30.01 -6.00
N PHE A 378 -16.68 29.65 -4.72
CA PHE A 378 -15.52 28.85 -4.29
C PHE A 378 -15.46 27.51 -5.02
N TYR A 379 -16.59 26.80 -5.18
CA TYR A 379 -16.60 25.51 -5.89
C TYR A 379 -16.13 25.63 -7.34
N PHE A 380 -16.57 26.68 -8.03
CA PHE A 380 -16.21 26.95 -9.42
C PHE A 380 -14.94 27.80 -9.59
N SER A 381 -14.28 28.20 -8.49
CA SER A 381 -13.06 29.01 -8.51
C SER A 381 -11.90 28.32 -9.24
N ASP A 382 -10.92 29.11 -9.66
CA ASP A 382 -9.69 28.61 -10.30
C ASP A 382 -8.84 27.78 -9.33
N GLU A 383 -9.02 27.98 -8.03
CA GLU A 383 -8.28 27.32 -6.97
C GLU A 383 -8.85 25.93 -6.64
N ASN A 384 -10.17 25.76 -6.72
CA ASN A 384 -10.88 24.52 -6.33
C ASN A 384 -11.25 23.64 -7.53
N LEU A 385 -11.91 24.18 -8.55
CA LEU A 385 -12.48 23.40 -9.66
C LEU A 385 -11.46 22.47 -10.35
N PRO A 386 -10.19 22.87 -10.59
CA PRO A 386 -9.21 21.95 -11.18
C PRO A 386 -8.84 20.75 -10.31
N LYS A 387 -9.05 20.83 -8.99
CA LYS A 387 -8.66 19.81 -8.01
C LYS A 387 -9.86 18.93 -7.58
N ASP A 388 -11.07 19.44 -7.75
CA ASP A 388 -12.31 18.70 -7.49
C ASP A 388 -12.66 17.80 -8.68
N LYS A 389 -12.35 16.51 -8.56
CA LYS A 389 -12.56 15.54 -9.64
C LYS A 389 -14.05 15.40 -10.00
N PHE A 390 -14.94 15.39 -9.01
CA PHE A 390 -16.36 15.17 -9.24
C PHE A 390 -16.98 16.35 -9.98
N LEU A 391 -16.76 17.56 -9.47
CA LEU A 391 -17.33 18.76 -10.06
C LEU A 391 -16.75 19.03 -11.44
N PHE A 392 -15.43 18.86 -11.61
CA PHE A 392 -14.77 19.03 -12.91
C PHE A 392 -15.30 18.05 -13.95
N GLN A 393 -15.39 16.75 -13.62
CA GLN A 393 -15.88 15.74 -14.57
C GLN A 393 -17.37 15.91 -14.90
N THR A 394 -18.16 16.37 -13.93
CA THR A 394 -19.58 16.65 -14.15
C THR A 394 -19.76 17.83 -15.12
N ALA A 395 -19.03 18.91 -14.88
CA ALA A 395 -19.00 20.06 -15.79
C ALA A 395 -18.47 19.66 -17.18
N GLU A 396 -17.38 18.89 -17.27
CA GLU A 396 -16.78 18.48 -18.55
C GLU A 396 -17.73 17.60 -19.40
N LYS A 397 -18.52 16.74 -18.78
CA LYS A 397 -19.50 15.89 -19.48
C LYS A 397 -20.72 16.65 -20.00
N ASN A 398 -21.02 17.79 -19.40
CA ASN A 398 -22.26 18.53 -19.64
C ASN A 398 -21.99 19.95 -20.18
N ASP A 399 -20.95 20.12 -21.00
CA ASP A 399 -20.60 21.43 -21.62
C ASP A 399 -20.48 22.60 -20.61
N GLY A 400 -19.85 22.31 -19.46
CA GLY A 400 -19.66 23.23 -18.35
C GLY A 400 -20.80 23.27 -17.35
N TRP A 401 -21.98 22.73 -17.67
CA TRP A 401 -23.17 22.77 -16.82
C TRP A 401 -23.13 21.76 -15.68
N VAL A 402 -23.54 22.21 -14.50
CA VAL A 402 -23.73 21.37 -13.33
C VAL A 402 -25.14 21.59 -12.79
N PRO A 403 -25.92 20.53 -12.52
CA PRO A 403 -27.26 20.69 -11.95
C PRO A 403 -27.21 21.36 -10.57
N ILE A 404 -28.04 22.38 -10.36
CA ILE A 404 -28.12 23.13 -9.09
C ILE A 404 -28.59 22.21 -7.96
N ASP A 405 -29.50 21.27 -8.23
CA ASP A 405 -29.92 20.22 -7.29
C ASP A 405 -28.73 19.34 -6.82
N THR A 406 -27.75 19.09 -7.70
CA THR A 406 -26.55 18.33 -7.32
C THR A 406 -25.67 19.14 -6.37
N ILE A 407 -25.51 20.44 -6.63
CA ILE A 407 -24.74 21.34 -5.75
C ILE A 407 -25.44 21.49 -4.40
N HIS A 408 -26.76 21.61 -4.38
CA HIS A 408 -27.57 21.73 -3.15
C HIS A 408 -27.40 20.55 -2.19
N LYS A 409 -27.13 19.35 -2.73
CA LYS A 409 -26.86 18.12 -1.95
C LYS A 409 -25.49 18.07 -1.29
N PHE A 410 -24.55 18.96 -1.66
CA PHE A 410 -23.22 19.01 -1.04
C PHE A 410 -23.32 19.37 0.44
N SER A 411 -22.45 18.80 1.27
CA SER A 411 -22.52 18.95 2.73
C SER A 411 -22.59 20.41 3.17
N ARG A 412 -21.77 21.30 2.59
CA ARG A 412 -21.77 22.75 2.90
C ARG A 412 -22.97 23.51 2.34
N MET A 413 -23.71 22.94 1.38
CA MET A 413 -24.85 23.59 0.75
C MET A 413 -26.19 23.25 1.38
N ARG A 414 -26.29 22.13 2.10
CA ARG A 414 -27.56 21.63 2.68
C ARG A 414 -28.23 22.61 3.65
N ARG A 415 -27.47 23.50 4.29
CA ARG A 415 -28.01 24.53 5.20
C ARG A 415 -28.69 25.70 4.47
N PHE A 416 -28.49 25.82 3.16
CA PHE A 416 -29.08 26.91 2.39
C PHE A 416 -30.45 26.51 1.87
N GLN A 417 -31.49 27.04 2.51
CA GLN A 417 -32.88 26.73 2.21
C GLN A 417 -33.68 28.03 2.03
N PRO A 418 -34.71 28.03 1.16
CA PRO A 418 -35.09 26.95 0.26
C PRO A 418 -34.24 26.94 -1.04
N LEU A 419 -34.40 25.93 -1.90
CA LEU A 419 -33.63 25.80 -3.15
C LEU A 419 -33.78 27.04 -4.05
N GLU A 420 -34.94 27.68 -4.03
CA GLU A 420 -35.25 28.89 -4.79
C GLU A 420 -34.35 30.07 -4.39
N ALA A 421 -34.00 30.17 -3.10
CA ALA A 421 -33.07 31.20 -2.62
C ALA A 421 -31.66 30.96 -3.18
N VAL A 422 -31.25 29.69 -3.34
CA VAL A 422 -29.97 29.34 -3.96
C VAL A 422 -29.96 29.74 -5.43
N VAL A 423 -31.00 29.40 -6.19
CA VAL A 423 -31.12 29.82 -7.60
C VAL A 423 -31.10 31.34 -7.74
N ALA A 424 -31.86 32.06 -6.92
CA ALA A 424 -31.92 33.52 -6.94
C ALA A 424 -30.58 34.16 -6.59
N ALA A 425 -29.82 33.60 -5.65
CA ALA A 425 -28.48 34.06 -5.31
C ALA A 425 -27.51 33.84 -6.47
N LEU A 426 -27.52 32.67 -7.11
CA LEU A 426 -26.62 32.36 -8.23
C LEU A 426 -26.78 33.32 -9.41
N LYS A 427 -28.00 33.78 -9.68
CA LYS A 427 -28.28 34.80 -10.71
C LYS A 427 -27.61 36.16 -10.44
N GLN A 428 -27.26 36.44 -9.19
CA GLN A 428 -26.56 37.67 -8.81
C GLN A 428 -25.03 37.59 -9.04
N SER A 429 -24.48 36.45 -9.45
CA SER A 429 -23.07 36.35 -9.81
C SER A 429 -22.80 37.10 -11.12
N GLU A 430 -22.14 38.25 -11.01
CA GLU A 430 -21.83 39.10 -12.15
C GLU A 430 -20.67 38.55 -12.99
N LYS A 431 -19.65 37.98 -12.33
CA LYS A 431 -18.34 37.72 -12.96
C LYS A 431 -18.05 36.25 -13.25
N LEU A 432 -18.50 35.33 -12.41
CA LEU A 432 -18.05 33.94 -12.47
C LEU A 432 -19.12 32.99 -13.00
N LEU A 433 -20.36 33.07 -12.50
CA LEU A 433 -21.38 32.06 -12.73
C LEU A 433 -22.48 32.53 -13.68
N GLU A 434 -23.00 31.58 -14.46
CA GLU A 434 -24.18 31.71 -15.33
C GLU A 434 -25.18 30.61 -14.97
N VAL A 435 -26.46 30.98 -14.85
CA VAL A 435 -27.57 30.05 -14.59
C VAL A 435 -28.33 29.82 -15.90
N SER A 436 -28.75 28.58 -16.16
CA SER A 436 -29.51 28.21 -17.36
C SER A 436 -30.90 28.84 -17.38
N GLU A 437 -31.49 29.00 -18.56
CA GLU A 437 -32.83 29.61 -18.71
C GLU A 437 -33.94 28.86 -17.96
N ASP A 438 -33.78 27.55 -17.78
CA ASP A 438 -34.71 26.70 -17.04
C ASP A 438 -34.47 26.69 -15.52
N ASP A 439 -33.51 27.50 -15.03
CA ASP A 439 -33.13 27.62 -13.63
C ASP A 439 -32.62 26.31 -12.98
N LYS A 440 -32.23 25.31 -13.77
CA LYS A 440 -31.81 24.00 -13.26
C LYS A 440 -30.30 23.79 -13.19
N ASN A 441 -29.52 24.53 -13.95
CA ASN A 441 -28.09 24.32 -14.09
C ASN A 441 -27.31 25.61 -13.87
N VAL A 442 -26.07 25.46 -13.39
CA VAL A 442 -25.11 26.55 -13.26
C VAL A 442 -23.78 26.15 -13.90
N ARG A 443 -23.13 27.10 -14.55
CA ARG A 443 -21.77 26.93 -15.11
C ARG A 443 -20.94 28.19 -14.91
N ARG A 444 -19.66 28.12 -15.27
CA ARG A 444 -18.84 29.33 -15.39
C ARG A 444 -19.16 30.09 -16.67
N ARG A 445 -19.29 31.42 -16.57
CA ARG A 445 -19.35 32.33 -17.73
C ARG A 445 -18.10 32.22 -18.59
N ILE A 446 -16.96 32.21 -17.93
CA ILE A 446 -15.64 32.08 -18.57
C ILE A 446 -15.10 30.68 -18.26
N PRO A 447 -14.91 29.83 -19.31
CA PRO A 447 -14.34 28.50 -19.14
C PRO A 447 -13.02 28.54 -18.38
N LEU A 448 -12.80 27.52 -17.57
CA LEU A 448 -11.60 27.38 -16.74
C LEU A 448 -10.34 27.33 -17.64
N GLN A 449 -9.45 28.32 -17.50
CA GLN A 449 -8.21 28.44 -18.27
C GLN A 449 -7.00 27.94 -17.46
N GLU A 450 -6.01 27.34 -18.13
CA GLU A 450 -4.79 26.92 -17.43
C GLU A 450 -4.01 28.15 -16.91
N PRO A 451 -3.72 28.22 -15.61
CA PRO A 451 -2.99 29.35 -15.07
C PRO A 451 -1.55 29.38 -15.62
N LYS A 452 -1.15 30.55 -16.14
CA LYS A 452 0.21 30.84 -16.59
C LYS A 452 1.23 30.53 -15.47
N PRO A 453 2.47 30.10 -15.78
CA PRO A 453 3.48 29.76 -14.78
C PRO A 453 3.75 30.86 -13.73
N GLU A 454 3.66 32.12 -14.15
CA GLU A 454 3.81 33.31 -13.29
C GLU A 454 2.75 33.35 -12.18
N ILE A 455 1.50 32.99 -12.50
CA ILE A 455 0.36 32.97 -11.55
C ILE A 455 0.52 31.83 -10.52
N LYS A 456 1.18 30.72 -10.88
CA LYS A 456 1.48 29.62 -9.95
C LYS A 456 2.51 30.01 -8.88
N LYS A 457 3.50 30.83 -9.24
CA LYS A 457 4.48 31.38 -8.28
C LYS A 457 3.83 32.42 -7.36
N ASP A 458 2.96 33.25 -7.92
CA ASP A 458 2.20 34.24 -7.16
C ASP A 458 1.34 33.62 -6.05
N ALA A 459 0.52 32.59 -6.35
CA ALA A 459 -0.27 31.89 -5.34
C ALA A 459 0.59 31.27 -4.22
N PHE A 460 1.81 30.81 -4.55
CA PHE A 460 2.73 30.27 -3.56
C PHE A 460 3.24 31.35 -2.60
N ASN A 461 3.55 32.55 -3.12
CA ASN A 461 4.00 33.69 -2.34
C ASN A 461 2.87 34.33 -1.51
N ARG A 462 1.63 34.23 -1.99
CA ARG A 462 0.41 34.66 -1.27
C ARG A 462 -0.11 33.66 -0.23
N THR A 463 0.63 32.59 0.04
CA THR A 463 0.23 31.58 1.04
C THR A 463 1.11 31.64 2.29
N ILE A 464 0.48 31.59 3.47
CA ILE A 464 1.17 31.42 4.76
C ILE A 464 0.96 30.02 5.34
N TYR A 465 1.83 29.68 6.28
CA TYR A 465 1.66 28.58 7.21
C TYR A 465 1.33 29.13 8.60
N ALA A 466 0.34 28.53 9.27
CA ALA A 466 0.01 28.83 10.66
C ALA A 466 -0.20 27.53 11.45
N LYS A 467 0.27 27.46 12.69
CA LYS A 467 0.10 26.33 13.62
C LYS A 467 -0.25 26.82 15.02
N GLY A 468 -1.10 26.07 15.74
CA GLY A 468 -1.50 26.36 17.12
C GLY A 468 -3.01 26.48 17.31
N PHE A 469 -3.81 25.69 16.58
CA PHE A 469 -5.27 25.78 16.57
C PHE A 469 -5.96 24.75 17.48
N GLY A 470 -5.21 24.00 18.29
CA GLY A 470 -5.74 22.90 19.09
C GLY A 470 -6.28 21.73 18.27
N ASP A 471 -7.24 21.00 18.85
CA ASP A 471 -7.94 19.86 18.27
C ASP A 471 -9.06 20.28 17.31
N GLU A 472 -9.45 19.39 16.39
CA GLU A 472 -10.55 19.64 15.45
C GLU A 472 -11.91 19.49 16.14
N THR A 473 -12.73 20.52 16.00
CA THR A 473 -14.14 20.60 16.38
C THR A 473 -15.04 20.53 15.14
N GLU A 474 -16.35 20.34 15.35
CA GLU A 474 -17.35 20.31 14.27
C GLU A 474 -17.43 21.65 13.51
N THR A 475 -16.88 22.74 14.05
CA THR A 475 -16.90 24.09 13.47
C THR A 475 -15.53 24.59 13.00
N THR A 476 -14.43 23.86 13.26
CA THR A 476 -13.05 24.34 13.08
C THR A 476 -12.79 24.97 11.71
N GLN A 477 -13.23 24.34 10.62
CA GLN A 477 -13.02 24.90 9.28
C GLN A 477 -13.60 26.32 9.14
N PHE A 478 -14.80 26.55 9.66
CA PHE A 478 -15.52 27.83 9.56
C PHE A 478 -14.96 28.87 10.53
N ASP A 479 -14.59 28.44 11.74
CA ASP A 479 -13.97 29.31 12.73
C ASP A 479 -12.63 29.84 12.23
N LEU A 480 -11.85 28.99 11.55
CA LEU A 480 -10.57 29.39 10.96
C LEU A 480 -10.77 30.28 9.72
N GLU A 481 -11.73 29.99 8.85
CA GLU A 481 -12.07 30.87 7.72
C GLU A 481 -12.44 32.29 8.23
N THR A 482 -13.32 32.37 9.23
CA THR A 482 -13.72 33.63 9.87
C THR A 482 -12.55 34.33 10.55
N PHE A 483 -11.71 33.58 11.28
CA PHE A 483 -10.53 34.11 11.95
C PHE A 483 -9.52 34.72 10.98
N PHE A 484 -9.30 34.12 9.81
CA PHE A 484 -8.34 34.67 8.85
C PHE A 484 -8.90 35.84 8.03
N GLU A 485 -10.22 35.91 7.86
CA GLU A 485 -10.89 37.02 7.17
C GLU A 485 -10.69 38.38 7.85
N GLN A 486 -10.50 38.42 9.17
CA GLN A 486 -10.23 39.68 9.88
C GLN A 486 -8.88 40.31 9.51
N PHE A 487 -7.95 39.52 8.95
CA PHE A 487 -6.62 39.98 8.54
C PHE A 487 -6.52 40.31 7.05
N GLY A 488 -7.59 40.03 6.29
CA GLY A 488 -7.67 40.32 4.87
C GLY A 488 -8.50 39.28 4.10
N PRO A 489 -8.89 39.60 2.86
CA PRO A 489 -9.64 38.68 2.03
C PRO A 489 -8.84 37.39 1.76
N THR A 490 -9.40 36.24 2.13
CA THR A 490 -8.79 34.93 1.89
C THR A 490 -9.42 34.24 0.69
N LYS A 491 -8.60 33.52 -0.09
CA LYS A 491 -9.05 32.66 -1.18
C LYS A 491 -9.34 31.23 -0.71
N GLN A 492 -8.50 30.72 0.18
CA GLN A 492 -8.61 29.34 0.67
C GLN A 492 -7.90 29.16 2.01
N VAL A 493 -8.59 28.55 2.98
CA VAL A 493 -8.01 28.01 4.21
C VAL A 493 -7.98 26.49 4.13
N ARG A 494 -6.78 25.91 4.14
CA ARG A 494 -6.58 24.46 3.98
C ARG A 494 -6.02 23.84 5.25
N LEU A 495 -6.83 23.05 5.91
CA LEU A 495 -6.42 22.23 7.05
C LEU A 495 -5.39 21.18 6.60
N ARG A 496 -4.27 21.10 7.32
CA ARG A 496 -3.26 20.06 7.12
C ARG A 496 -3.67 18.84 7.91
N ARG A 497 -3.65 17.69 7.24
CA ARG A 497 -3.98 16.40 7.84
C ARG A 497 -2.79 15.45 7.83
N THR A 498 -2.76 14.54 8.78
CA THR A 498 -1.94 13.30 8.81
C THR A 498 -2.50 12.28 7.83
N ASP A 499 -1.80 11.18 7.63
CA ASP A 499 -2.18 10.16 6.64
C ASP A 499 -3.42 9.36 7.07
N ASP A 500 -3.71 9.30 8.38
CA ASP A 500 -4.97 8.83 8.99
C ASP A 500 -6.13 9.85 8.88
N GLY A 501 -5.85 11.05 8.34
CA GLY A 501 -6.79 12.14 8.15
C GLY A 501 -7.11 12.98 9.38
N SER A 502 -6.42 12.82 10.51
CA SER A 502 -6.58 13.71 11.67
C SER A 502 -5.95 15.10 11.42
N PHE A 503 -6.48 16.14 12.08
CA PHE A 503 -6.01 17.52 11.90
C PHE A 503 -4.68 17.74 12.61
N LYS A 504 -3.69 18.31 11.90
CA LYS A 504 -2.34 18.58 12.41
C LYS A 504 -2.24 19.90 13.21
N SER A 505 -3.36 20.44 13.68
CA SER A 505 -3.43 21.76 14.33
C SER A 505 -2.74 22.88 13.53
N SER A 506 -2.71 22.73 12.19
CA SER A 506 -2.00 23.65 11.29
C SER A 506 -2.70 23.77 9.96
N VAL A 507 -2.62 24.96 9.36
CA VAL A 507 -3.29 25.30 8.11
C VAL A 507 -2.34 25.97 7.13
N PHE A 508 -2.70 25.90 5.84
CA PHE A 508 -2.19 26.82 4.83
C PHE A 508 -3.30 27.80 4.46
N VAL A 509 -3.00 29.09 4.48
CA VAL A 509 -3.96 30.15 4.15
C VAL A 509 -3.45 30.90 2.93
N GLU A 510 -4.22 30.90 1.86
CA GLU A 510 -3.96 31.71 0.66
C GLU A 510 -4.76 33.01 0.76
N PHE A 511 -4.08 34.15 0.85
CA PHE A 511 -4.69 35.47 0.82
C PHE A 511 -4.90 35.95 -0.62
N ALA A 512 -5.83 36.88 -0.83
CA ALA A 512 -6.08 37.46 -2.14
C ALA A 512 -4.87 38.25 -2.66
N ASN A 513 -4.16 38.96 -1.77
CA ASN A 513 -3.01 39.80 -2.13
C ASN A 513 -1.74 39.40 -1.36
N ALA A 514 -0.57 39.64 -1.96
CA ALA A 514 0.72 39.39 -1.32
C ALA A 514 1.03 40.39 -0.19
N GLU A 515 0.48 41.60 -0.27
CA GLU A 515 0.62 42.60 0.79
C GLU A 515 -0.02 42.16 2.10
N ASP A 516 -1.16 41.45 2.04
CA ASP A 516 -1.87 40.97 3.22
C ASP A 516 -1.07 39.87 3.94
N VAL A 517 -0.30 39.06 3.19
CA VAL A 517 0.67 38.12 3.76
C VAL A 517 1.76 38.86 4.53
N LYS A 518 2.32 39.92 3.95
CA LYS A 518 3.38 40.71 4.59
C LYS A 518 2.85 41.37 5.87
N LYS A 519 1.70 42.05 5.78
CA LYS A 519 1.02 42.66 6.94
C LYS A 519 0.78 41.63 8.05
N PHE A 520 0.26 40.45 7.71
CA PHE A 520 -0.03 39.40 8.69
C PHE A 520 1.23 38.86 9.39
N LEU A 521 2.33 38.68 8.66
CA LEU A 521 3.59 38.16 9.22
C LEU A 521 4.35 39.22 10.05
N GLU A 522 4.10 40.50 9.80
CA GLU A 522 4.70 41.65 10.53
C GLU A 522 3.86 42.08 11.75
N LEU A 523 2.73 41.43 12.04
CA LEU A 523 1.91 41.73 13.22
C LEU A 523 2.67 41.49 14.53
N ASP A 524 2.72 42.51 15.37
CA ASP A 524 3.24 42.48 16.74
C ASP A 524 2.23 43.14 17.69
N PRO A 525 1.65 42.42 18.67
CA PRO A 525 1.92 41.02 19.03
C PRO A 525 1.44 40.03 17.97
N LYS A 526 2.06 38.85 17.93
CA LYS A 526 1.68 37.80 16.98
C LYS A 526 0.21 37.41 17.15
N PRO A 527 -0.49 37.02 16.06
CA PRO A 527 -1.88 36.59 16.12
C PRO A 527 -2.08 35.45 17.12
N GLN A 528 -3.09 35.60 17.97
CA GLN A 528 -3.49 34.59 18.95
C GLN A 528 -4.82 33.95 18.54
N TYR A 529 -4.96 32.65 18.78
CA TYR A 529 -6.22 31.92 18.63
C TYR A 529 -6.54 31.22 19.94
N ASN A 530 -7.72 31.47 20.52
CA ASN A 530 -8.13 30.96 21.83
C ASN A 530 -7.07 31.16 22.95
N GLY A 531 -6.39 32.32 22.95
CA GLY A 531 -5.35 32.65 23.93
C GLY A 531 -3.98 32.00 23.67
N GLN A 532 -3.83 31.21 22.60
CA GLN A 532 -2.55 30.62 22.19
C GLN A 532 -1.90 31.43 21.06
N GLU A 533 -0.63 31.80 21.23
CA GLU A 533 0.15 32.44 20.17
C GLU A 533 0.41 31.49 19.00
N LEU A 534 0.12 31.94 17.78
CA LEU A 534 0.29 31.13 16.59
C LEU A 534 1.73 31.15 16.09
N LEU A 535 2.23 29.97 15.72
CA LEU A 535 3.45 29.86 14.92
C LEU A 535 3.10 30.16 13.46
N THR A 536 3.51 31.32 12.97
CA THR A 536 3.25 31.79 11.61
C THR A 536 4.55 31.94 10.82
N MET A 537 4.53 31.60 9.54
CA MET A 537 5.64 31.84 8.61
C MET A 537 5.14 31.86 7.17
N SER A 538 5.91 32.41 6.24
CA SER A 538 5.60 32.29 4.81
C SER A 538 5.69 30.83 4.37
N LYS A 539 4.94 30.44 3.34
CA LYS A 539 5.04 29.08 2.80
C LYS A 539 6.43 28.77 2.23
N VAL A 540 7.14 29.78 1.74
CA VAL A 540 8.54 29.68 1.30
C VAL A 540 9.41 29.26 2.49
N ALA A 541 9.36 30.01 3.59
CA ALA A 541 10.11 29.71 4.80
C ALA A 541 9.75 28.34 5.39
N TYR A 542 8.47 27.95 5.34
CA TYR A 542 8.04 26.61 5.75
C TYR A 542 8.67 25.49 4.93
N VAL A 543 8.74 25.64 3.61
CA VAL A 543 9.33 24.65 2.71
C VAL A 543 10.85 24.58 2.91
N GLU A 544 11.52 25.71 3.09
CA GLU A 544 12.95 25.78 3.40
C GLU A 544 13.28 25.11 4.73
N MET A 545 12.52 25.43 5.79
CA MET A 545 12.64 24.79 7.10
C MET A 545 12.49 23.26 6.99
N LYS A 546 11.49 22.78 6.24
CA LYS A 546 11.29 21.33 6.05
C LYS A 546 12.32 20.67 5.14
N ALA A 547 12.86 21.39 4.16
CA ALA A 547 13.97 20.90 3.35
C ALA A 547 15.24 20.73 4.20
N ALA A 548 15.52 21.68 5.09
CA ALA A 548 16.64 21.62 6.02
C ALA A 548 16.47 20.51 7.08
N GLU A 549 15.27 20.31 7.63
CA GLU A 549 14.97 19.28 8.64
C GLU A 549 15.11 17.85 8.09
N HIS A 550 14.81 17.64 6.80
CA HIS A 550 14.79 16.31 6.18
C HIS A 550 15.93 16.04 5.19
N GLY A 551 16.88 16.97 5.00
CA GLY A 551 18.06 16.76 4.16
C GLY A 551 17.79 16.59 2.66
N PHE A 552 16.67 17.11 2.14
CA PHE A 552 16.30 17.00 0.72
C PHE A 552 16.39 18.34 -0.02
N THR A 553 16.88 18.33 -1.25
CA THR A 553 16.61 19.42 -2.20
C THR A 553 15.11 19.40 -2.58
N ALA A 554 14.48 20.57 -2.73
CA ALA A 554 13.03 20.80 -2.70
C ALA A 554 12.16 20.10 -3.80
N ASN A 555 12.64 19.04 -4.46
CA ASN A 555 11.91 18.32 -5.51
C ASN A 555 12.01 16.78 -5.45
N ALA A 556 12.36 16.19 -4.31
CA ALA A 556 12.30 14.74 -4.11
C ALA A 556 11.07 14.36 -3.27
N ASN A 557 9.93 14.08 -3.92
CA ASN A 557 8.86 13.33 -3.28
C ASN A 557 7.95 12.66 -4.33
N GLY A 558 8.05 11.33 -4.41
CA GLY A 558 7.14 10.44 -5.14
C GLY A 558 5.77 10.32 -4.47
N LYS A 559 5.10 11.44 -4.19
CA LYS A 559 3.72 11.40 -3.66
C LYS A 559 2.73 11.13 -4.78
N ARG A 560 1.76 10.26 -4.48
CA ARG A 560 0.55 9.95 -5.25
C ARG A 560 0.00 11.23 -5.89
N ARG A 561 0.02 11.30 -7.23
CA ARG A 561 -0.41 12.49 -7.98
C ARG A 561 -1.91 12.72 -7.73
N LYS A 562 -2.24 13.73 -6.91
CA LYS A 562 -3.63 14.19 -6.75
C LYS A 562 -4.15 14.73 -8.08
N PHE A 563 -5.42 14.47 -8.38
CA PHE A 563 -6.08 14.93 -9.60
C PHE A 563 -5.88 16.44 -9.80
N ASN A 564 -5.55 16.83 -11.03
CA ASN A 564 -5.49 18.22 -11.46
C ASN A 564 -5.88 18.29 -12.94
N ALA A 565 -6.95 19.02 -13.25
CA ALA A 565 -7.53 19.16 -14.58
C ALA A 565 -6.51 19.53 -15.67
N PHE A 566 -5.57 20.43 -15.38
CA PHE A 566 -4.61 20.94 -16.37
C PHE A 566 -3.42 20.01 -16.58
N LYS A 567 -3.03 19.25 -15.55
CA LYS A 567 -1.96 18.25 -15.69
C LYS A 567 -2.41 17.02 -16.48
N ASN A 568 -3.71 16.74 -16.52
CA ASN A 568 -4.27 15.61 -17.25
C ASN A 568 -4.69 15.95 -18.69
N LYS A 569 -4.97 17.23 -19.03
CA LYS A 569 -5.28 17.65 -20.41
C LYS A 569 -4.08 17.57 -21.35
N ASN A 570 -2.86 17.88 -20.89
CA ASN A 570 -1.62 17.73 -21.69
C ASN A 570 -1.22 16.27 -22.00
N ALA A 571 -2.01 15.28 -21.59
CA ALA A 571 -1.88 13.89 -22.02
C ALA A 571 -2.79 13.54 -23.22
N ARG A 572 -3.66 14.46 -23.66
CA ARG A 572 -4.58 14.27 -24.80
C ARG A 572 -4.39 15.40 -25.81
N GLY A 573 -3.33 15.32 -26.59
CA GLY A 573 -3.17 16.10 -27.83
C GLY A 573 -3.67 15.30 -29.04
N PRO A 574 -4.26 15.96 -30.06
CA PRO A 574 -4.53 15.33 -31.35
C PRO A 574 -3.19 15.15 -32.07
N HIS A 575 -2.89 13.92 -32.48
CA HIS A 575 -1.58 13.43 -32.96
C HIS A 575 -0.54 13.16 -31.87
N GLY A 576 -0.33 11.85 -31.65
CA GLY A 576 0.63 11.31 -30.73
C GLY A 576 2.06 11.60 -31.16
N THR A 577 2.71 12.51 -30.46
CA THR A 577 4.14 12.44 -30.14
C THR A 577 4.34 13.13 -28.80
N LYS A 578 4.73 12.39 -27.77
CA LYS A 578 4.99 12.95 -26.45
C LYS A 578 6.39 13.60 -26.50
N ARG A 579 6.44 14.93 -26.42
CA ARG A 579 7.67 15.71 -26.19
C ARG A 579 8.44 15.12 -25.00
N ARG A 580 9.66 14.65 -25.27
CA ARG A 580 10.74 14.44 -24.29
C ARG A 580 10.86 15.69 -23.44
N ASN A 581 11.00 15.52 -22.12
CA ASN A 581 11.36 16.60 -21.24
C ASN A 581 12.88 16.53 -21.04
N ASP A 582 13.58 17.47 -21.66
CA ASP A 582 15.00 17.73 -21.47
C ASP A 582 15.27 18.08 -20.01
N ARG A 583 16.03 17.20 -19.34
CA ARG A 583 16.65 17.42 -18.03
C ARG A 583 18.04 16.79 -17.97
N ASN A 584 18.78 16.83 -19.07
CA ASN A 584 20.10 16.22 -19.17
C ASN A 584 21.22 17.15 -19.67
N GLU A 585 21.09 18.47 -19.58
CA GLU A 585 22.17 19.39 -20.01
C GLU A 585 22.82 20.22 -18.90
N GLU A 586 22.42 20.09 -17.63
CA GLU A 586 23.08 20.84 -16.53
C GLU A 586 24.03 20.00 -15.66
N ASN A 587 24.21 18.70 -15.94
CA ASN A 587 25.12 17.82 -15.18
C ASN A 587 26.38 17.39 -15.93
N GLU A 588 26.58 17.80 -17.19
CA GLU A 588 27.82 17.50 -17.95
C GLU A 588 28.91 18.59 -17.83
N ALA A 589 28.61 19.76 -17.28
CA ALA A 589 29.60 20.84 -17.11
C ALA A 589 30.49 20.72 -15.84
N LYS A 590 30.34 19.67 -15.02
CA LYS A 590 31.11 19.48 -13.77
C LYS A 590 31.99 18.22 -13.71
N ARG A 591 32.23 17.55 -14.85
CA ARG A 591 33.09 16.34 -14.90
C ARG A 591 34.29 16.42 -15.85
N GLY A 592 34.65 17.61 -16.33
CA GLY A 592 35.85 17.82 -17.13
C GLY A 592 36.73 18.91 -16.54
N LYS A 593 37.50 18.59 -15.50
CA LYS A 593 38.74 19.30 -15.11
C LYS A 593 39.32 18.63 -13.86
N THR A 594 40.23 17.68 -14.09
CA THR A 594 41.53 17.56 -13.36
C THR A 594 42.25 16.31 -13.86
N GLU A 595 43.17 16.49 -14.80
CA GLU A 595 44.44 15.77 -14.88
C GLU A 595 45.54 16.76 -15.33
N SER A 596 46.79 16.42 -15.03
CA SER A 596 48.06 17.21 -15.10
C SER A 596 48.29 18.05 -13.83
N GLU A 597 49.41 17.97 -13.09
CA GLU A 597 50.76 17.45 -13.32
C GLU A 597 51.38 16.94 -11.99
N GLY A 598 52.46 16.15 -12.08
CA GLY A 598 53.09 15.44 -10.97
C GLY A 598 54.37 16.05 -10.35
N SER A 599 55.10 15.15 -9.67
CA SER A 599 56.38 15.29 -8.91
C SER A 599 56.23 15.86 -7.49
N SER A 600 56.82 15.33 -6.41
CA SER A 600 58.02 14.50 -6.22
C SER A 600 58.00 13.71 -4.88
N GLU A 601 58.74 12.60 -4.84
CA GLU A 601 59.05 11.62 -3.75
C GLU A 601 59.70 12.19 -2.44
N PRO A 602 60.18 11.36 -1.46
CA PRO A 602 59.54 10.28 -0.67
C PRO A 602 59.89 10.30 0.86
N SER A 603 59.21 9.52 1.71
CA SER A 603 59.87 8.84 2.87
C SER A 603 59.07 7.68 3.51
N GLU A 604 59.79 6.54 3.59
CA GLU A 604 59.89 5.53 4.66
C GLU A 604 58.68 4.72 5.20
N LYS A 605 58.63 3.46 4.72
CA LYS A 605 58.58 2.17 5.44
C LYS A 605 58.07 2.12 6.90
N GLN A 606 57.07 1.27 7.14
CA GLN A 606 57.22 0.07 7.97
C GLN A 606 56.07 -0.93 7.72
N ALA A 607 56.43 -2.20 7.52
CA ALA A 607 55.54 -3.33 7.28
C ALA A 607 55.35 -4.14 8.57
N ALA A 608 54.16 -4.70 8.77
CA ALA A 608 53.89 -5.73 9.76
C ALA A 608 53.11 -6.87 9.09
N GLU A 609 53.64 -8.09 9.21
CA GLU A 609 53.11 -9.36 8.74
C GLU A 609 52.35 -10.13 9.85
N PRO A 610 51.59 -11.20 9.52
CA PRO A 610 50.44 -11.67 10.28
C PRO A 610 50.72 -12.81 11.28
N VAL A 611 49.75 -13.06 12.17
CA VAL A 611 49.77 -14.06 13.25
C VAL A 611 48.98 -15.32 12.83
N GLU A 612 49.58 -16.50 13.00
CA GLU A 612 48.97 -17.84 12.88
C GLU A 612 48.62 -18.45 14.27
N PRO A 613 47.76 -19.50 14.33
CA PRO A 613 47.08 -19.94 15.55
C PRO A 613 47.82 -21.03 16.33
N THR A 614 47.66 -21.04 17.65
CA THR A 614 48.24 -22.02 18.59
C THR A 614 47.30 -23.18 18.93
N THR A 615 47.85 -24.38 18.90
CA THR A 615 47.27 -25.67 19.31
C THR A 615 47.37 -25.94 20.82
N GLU A 616 46.40 -26.68 21.35
CA GLU A 616 46.27 -27.18 22.72
C GLU A 616 47.26 -28.30 23.10
N THR A 617 47.62 -28.37 24.39
CA THR A 617 47.79 -29.62 25.16
C THR A 617 47.88 -29.31 26.66
N PRO A 618 47.21 -30.06 27.55
CA PRO A 618 47.54 -30.06 28.98
C PRO A 618 48.11 -31.41 29.45
N ALA A 619 49.06 -31.37 30.38
CA ALA A 619 49.53 -32.52 31.16
C ALA A 619 49.63 -32.14 32.64
N SER A 620 49.13 -33.06 33.51
CA SER A 620 49.52 -33.37 34.92
C SER A 620 49.77 -32.20 35.88
N GLU A 621 49.13 -32.08 37.05
CA GLU A 621 48.91 -33.06 38.13
C GLU A 621 47.62 -32.78 38.92
#